data_AF-A0A970NAF7-F1
#
_entry.id   AF-A0A970NAF7-F1
#
_cell.length_a   1.000
_cell.length_b   1.000
_cell.length_c   1.000
_cell.angle_alpha   90.00
_cell.angle_beta   90.00
_cell.angle_gamma   90.00
#
_symmetry.space_group_name_H-M   'P 1'
#
loop_
_entity.id
_entity.type
_entity.pdbx_description
1 polymer ?
#
loop_
_entity_poly.entity_id
_entity_poly.type
_entity_poly.pdbx_seq_one_letter_code
_entity_poly.pdbx_strand_id
1 'polypeptide(L)'
;MGKRLWACFLTVLLLVTVWAVPIWGADGESLDEALQGIVTYYEDNKTDLDNWEEVVGLSEAGVDLSAGPWGLPDWDIDALDQDSYPADYATIILGMWAAGEDPMDAGGRDLTAELADLQYEDGNFGTRLHDTIWSMVALDRAGASYDTAAASAYLLAQQTSDGGWALGGDSADPDMTGFALIALGSHQDEDGVRNGINAALYCLQDLQLDSGGFSSGIENTESIASVIRGLVACDEDIIGEDWIKTDQTMIDALFAFQLEDYSFAHGEGGSSNAMATRQALIAVADMVNAGIFYTIGGGGDGGDDPEEATVRVRVEGAADELLDAEVDVAGTALDALVAAAGAGNVTAPGGFVSEILGESGQADVAPGTDTSWFFYVLRDGDIEPNAFNEGPGTYLVEDGDEVIFYIGAYDNSTWAGKTYLPVVSVSPDNPTAGGSLTISITAWKYDWMTGLQELSDDEKTAIGEYMVTAAGDEYTSSDGQVTIDDLTAGTLDYQISNAGEYGYPDVVTYKGSVIVEEDTQSPTQTDYITVKIAVVGGAGNLLYGPREVKVYDSDEY
;
A
#
# COMPACT_ATOMS: atom_id res chain seq x y z
N MET A 1 -22.07 54.16 39.13
CA MET A 1 -22.76 53.12 38.34
C MET A 1 -22.82 53.62 36.91
N GLY A 2 -22.07 53.17 35.91
CA GLY A 2 -21.22 52.00 35.74
C GLY A 2 -21.57 51.35 34.39
N LYS A 3 -20.60 51.33 33.45
CA LYS A 3 -20.54 50.71 32.09
C LYS A 3 -20.85 51.69 30.92
N ARG A 4 -19.87 52.19 30.14
CA ARG A 4 -18.89 51.57 29.18
C ARG A 4 -19.58 50.80 28.03
N LEU A 5 -19.16 50.79 26.76
CA LEU A 5 -18.35 51.64 25.84
C LEU A 5 -18.36 50.83 24.51
N TRP A 6 -18.63 51.45 23.34
CA TRP A 6 -18.11 51.14 21.98
C TRP A 6 -18.47 49.77 21.34
N ALA A 7 -18.53 49.53 20.02
CA ALA A 7 -18.11 50.25 18.81
C ALA A 7 -19.03 49.87 17.62
N CYS A 8 -19.18 50.79 16.66
CA CYS A 8 -19.77 50.53 15.35
C CYS A 8 -18.68 49.99 14.41
N PHE A 9 -18.96 48.90 13.69
CA PHE A 9 -18.18 48.51 12.51
C PHE A 9 -19.08 48.35 11.29
N LEU A 10 -18.50 48.80 10.19
CA LEU A 10 -19.09 49.17 8.92
C LEU A 10 -19.33 47.92 8.05
N THR A 11 -20.50 47.87 7.42
CA THR A 11 -20.87 46.94 6.34
C THR A 11 -20.03 47.15 5.09
N VAL A 12 -19.45 46.06 4.55
CA VAL A 12 -19.13 45.91 3.12
C VAL A 12 -19.72 44.59 2.65
N LEU A 13 -20.69 44.71 1.74
CA LEU A 13 -21.36 43.62 1.04
C LEU A 13 -20.51 43.29 -0.20
N LEU A 14 -19.98 42.08 -0.31
CA LEU A 14 -19.38 41.58 -1.55
C LEU A 14 -20.13 40.30 -1.95
N LEU A 15 -21.05 40.48 -2.90
CA LEU A 15 -21.76 39.40 -3.59
C LEU A 15 -20.81 38.84 -4.65
N VAL A 16 -20.17 37.71 -4.38
CA VAL A 16 -19.59 36.84 -5.40
C VAL A 16 -20.58 35.70 -5.59
N THR A 17 -21.37 35.76 -6.67
CA THR A 17 -22.13 34.61 -7.15
C THR A 17 -21.13 33.64 -7.78
N VAL A 18 -20.71 32.64 -7.01
CA VAL A 18 -20.03 31.46 -7.53
C VAL A 18 -21.08 30.66 -8.29
N TRP A 19 -20.92 30.57 -9.61
CA TRP A 19 -21.56 29.50 -10.35
C TRP A 19 -20.80 28.23 -9.98
N ALA A 20 -21.41 27.39 -9.15
CA ALA A 20 -20.94 26.02 -8.98
C ALA A 20 -21.04 25.35 -10.34
N VAL A 21 -19.90 25.17 -11.00
CA VAL A 21 -19.74 24.10 -11.98
C VAL A 21 -19.64 22.84 -11.12
N PRO A 22 -20.51 21.83 -11.30
CA PRO A 22 -20.37 20.59 -10.57
C PRO A 22 -19.08 19.93 -11.07
N ILE A 23 -18.04 20.00 -10.25
CA ILE A 23 -16.87 19.13 -10.37
C ILE A 23 -17.41 17.76 -9.93
N TRP A 24 -17.55 16.84 -10.87
CA TRP A 24 -17.76 15.43 -10.54
C TRP A 24 -16.38 14.86 -10.26
N GLY A 25 -15.88 15.07 -9.04
CA GLY A 25 -14.89 14.20 -8.42
C GLY A 25 -15.67 13.17 -7.61
N ALA A 26 -15.31 11.90 -7.70
CA ALA A 26 -15.81 10.90 -6.78
C ALA A 26 -15.07 11.14 -5.46
N ASP A 27 -15.70 11.85 -4.52
CA ASP A 27 -15.17 11.98 -3.16
C ASP A 27 -15.27 10.58 -2.52
N GLY A 28 -14.13 9.95 -2.22
CA GLY A 28 -14.09 8.69 -1.46
C GLY A 28 -14.58 8.89 -0.02
N GLU A 29 -15.03 7.81 0.62
CA GLU A 29 -15.60 7.83 1.98
C GLU A 29 -14.56 7.35 3.00
N SER A 30 -14.31 8.09 4.07
CA SER A 30 -13.39 7.64 5.13
C SER A 30 -13.98 6.49 5.97
N LEU A 31 -13.14 5.70 6.65
CA LEU A 31 -13.60 4.66 7.58
C LEU A 31 -14.54 5.20 8.67
N ASP A 32 -14.29 6.39 9.21
CA ASP A 32 -15.17 7.05 10.18
C ASP A 32 -16.55 7.38 9.59
N GLU A 33 -16.60 7.88 8.35
CA GLU A 33 -17.84 8.20 7.65
C GLU A 33 -18.62 6.91 7.33
N ALA A 34 -17.94 5.88 6.84
CA ALA A 34 -18.56 4.59 6.59
C ALA A 34 -19.08 3.94 7.88
N LEU A 35 -18.34 4.00 8.98
CA LEU A 35 -18.79 3.53 10.29
C LEU A 35 -20.07 4.26 10.72
N GLN A 36 -20.10 5.59 10.59
CA GLN A 36 -21.28 6.39 10.88
C GLN A 36 -22.46 6.06 9.96
N GLY A 37 -22.20 5.72 8.69
CA GLY A 37 -23.20 5.24 7.75
C GLY A 37 -23.83 3.92 8.21
N ILE A 38 -23.03 2.96 8.67
CA ILE A 38 -23.51 1.68 9.22
C ILE A 38 -24.32 1.92 10.51
N VAL A 39 -23.88 2.81 11.39
CA VAL A 39 -24.65 3.20 12.59
C VAL A 39 -26.00 3.80 12.19
N THR A 40 -26.03 4.67 11.19
CA THR A 40 -27.26 5.29 10.67
C THR A 40 -28.22 4.23 10.10
N TYR A 41 -27.70 3.22 9.41
CA TYR A 41 -28.50 2.08 8.97
C TYR A 41 -29.24 1.39 10.13
N TYR A 42 -28.56 1.14 11.27
CA TYR A 42 -29.19 0.55 12.44
C TYR A 42 -30.23 1.49 13.07
N GLU A 43 -29.95 2.79 13.20
CA GLU A 43 -30.89 3.78 13.73
C GLU A 43 -32.20 3.83 12.94
N ASP A 44 -32.11 3.73 11.61
CA ASP A 44 -33.26 3.83 10.71
C ASP A 44 -34.02 2.50 10.54
N ASN A 45 -33.34 1.35 10.67
CA ASN A 45 -33.91 0.06 10.28
C ASN A 45 -34.04 -0.96 11.43
N LYS A 46 -33.19 -0.90 12.46
CA LYS A 46 -33.12 -1.93 13.51
C LYS A 46 -32.59 -1.38 14.84
N THR A 47 -33.49 -0.77 15.62
CA THR A 47 -33.17 -0.28 16.97
C THR A 47 -33.48 -1.30 18.06
N ASP A 48 -34.29 -2.32 17.78
CA ASP A 48 -34.50 -3.48 18.65
C ASP A 48 -33.41 -4.52 18.33
N LEU A 49 -32.32 -4.49 19.10
CA LEU A 49 -31.17 -5.37 18.97
C LEU A 49 -31.52 -6.74 19.57
N ASP A 50 -31.18 -7.81 18.86
CA ASP A 50 -31.47 -9.18 19.27
C ASP A 50 -30.25 -10.08 19.22
N ASN A 51 -29.07 -9.51 18.97
CA ASN A 51 -27.82 -10.24 18.90
C ASN A 51 -26.65 -9.48 19.57
N TRP A 52 -25.80 -10.21 20.27
CA TRP A 52 -24.66 -9.63 21.00
C TRP A 52 -23.64 -8.92 20.09
N GLU A 53 -23.43 -9.38 18.86
CA GLU A 53 -22.50 -8.73 17.91
C GLU A 53 -22.99 -7.32 17.52
N GLU A 54 -24.31 -7.09 17.49
CA GLU A 54 -24.87 -5.76 17.23
C GLU A 54 -24.58 -4.80 18.38
N VAL A 55 -24.74 -5.30 19.61
CA VAL A 55 -24.45 -4.55 20.85
C VAL A 55 -22.97 -4.21 20.93
N VAL A 56 -22.09 -5.19 20.67
CA VAL A 56 -20.64 -4.97 20.62
C VAL A 56 -20.29 -3.97 19.53
N GLY A 57 -20.71 -4.19 18.29
CA GLY A 57 -20.35 -3.33 17.16
C GLY A 57 -20.81 -1.88 17.36
N LEU A 58 -22.03 -1.64 17.83
CA LEU A 58 -22.53 -0.29 18.09
C LEU A 58 -21.80 0.37 19.28
N SER A 59 -21.52 -0.39 20.35
CA SER A 59 -20.74 0.12 21.49
C SER A 59 -19.33 0.51 21.08
N GLU A 60 -18.63 -0.34 20.31
CA GLU A 60 -17.28 -0.07 19.82
C GLU A 60 -17.27 1.09 18.80
N ALA A 61 -18.38 1.32 18.09
CA ALA A 61 -18.59 2.52 17.26
C ALA A 61 -18.86 3.79 18.08
N GLY A 62 -18.86 3.72 19.41
CA GLY A 62 -19.06 4.86 20.31
C GLY A 62 -20.52 5.25 20.53
N VAL A 63 -21.48 4.40 20.15
CA VAL A 63 -22.92 4.65 20.39
C VAL A 63 -23.26 4.46 21.87
N ASP A 64 -23.91 5.46 22.46
CA ASP A 64 -24.48 5.34 23.82
C ASP A 64 -25.77 4.52 23.78
N LEU A 65 -25.65 3.20 23.95
CA LEU A 65 -26.77 2.26 23.96
C LEU A 65 -27.73 2.45 25.15
N SER A 66 -27.35 3.24 26.17
CA SER A 66 -28.23 3.57 27.30
C SER A 66 -29.23 4.69 26.97
N ALA A 67 -28.97 5.46 25.91
CA ALA A 67 -29.85 6.48 25.39
C ALA A 67 -30.69 5.89 24.25
N GLY A 68 -32.02 6.01 24.31
CA GLY A 68 -32.91 5.51 23.24
C GLY A 68 -32.49 6.03 21.86
N PRO A 69 -32.73 5.26 20.77
CA PRO A 69 -33.87 4.34 20.61
C PRO A 69 -33.59 2.86 20.90
N TRP A 70 -32.41 2.49 21.40
CA TRP A 70 -31.95 1.11 21.47
C TRP A 70 -32.72 0.23 22.46
N GLY A 71 -33.22 -0.90 21.97
CA GLY A 71 -33.70 -2.03 22.77
C GLY A 71 -32.62 -3.09 22.82
N LEU A 72 -32.16 -3.45 24.03
CA LEU A 72 -31.14 -4.48 24.22
C LEU A 72 -31.76 -5.89 24.28
N PRO A 73 -31.00 -6.94 23.89
CA PRO A 73 -31.46 -8.32 24.02
C PRO A 73 -31.77 -8.70 25.47
N ASP A 74 -32.75 -9.58 25.67
CA ASP A 74 -32.83 -10.33 26.93
C ASP A 74 -31.74 -11.40 26.91
N TRP A 75 -30.71 -11.24 27.74
CA TRP A 75 -29.57 -12.14 27.81
C TRP A 75 -29.94 -13.56 28.27
N ASP A 76 -31.15 -13.78 28.79
CA ASP A 76 -31.66 -15.07 29.29
C ASP A 76 -30.67 -15.76 30.23
N ILE A 77 -30.06 -14.99 31.14
CA ILE A 77 -29.01 -15.47 32.05
C ILE A 77 -29.46 -16.66 32.90
N ASP A 78 -30.76 -16.79 33.17
CA ASP A 78 -31.33 -17.89 33.96
C ASP A 78 -31.31 -19.23 33.19
N ALA A 79 -31.14 -19.21 31.87
CA ALA A 79 -30.99 -20.41 31.05
C ALA A 79 -29.56 -20.99 31.09
N LEU A 80 -28.56 -20.19 31.48
CA LEU A 80 -27.18 -20.65 31.62
C LEU A 80 -27.01 -21.55 32.84
N ASP A 81 -26.39 -22.70 32.64
CA ASP A 81 -25.94 -23.62 33.68
C ASP A 81 -24.61 -24.30 33.33
N GLN A 82 -24.09 -25.10 34.25
CA GLN A 82 -22.82 -25.83 34.10
C GLN A 82 -22.75 -26.81 32.90
N ASP A 83 -23.89 -27.14 32.28
CA ASP A 83 -23.95 -28.05 31.14
C ASP A 83 -24.11 -27.27 29.80
N SER A 84 -24.23 -25.93 29.87
CA SER A 84 -24.31 -25.03 28.73
C SER A 84 -22.96 -24.94 27.99
N TYR A 85 -22.97 -24.57 26.71
CA TYR A 85 -21.70 -24.41 26.00
C TYR A 85 -20.95 -23.18 26.51
N PRO A 86 -19.62 -23.23 26.70
CA PRO A 86 -18.86 -22.07 27.15
C PRO A 86 -18.97 -20.85 26.23
N ALA A 87 -19.16 -21.08 24.92
CA ALA A 87 -19.47 -20.00 23.98
C ALA A 87 -20.80 -19.26 24.31
N ASP A 88 -21.82 -19.95 24.83
CA ASP A 88 -23.09 -19.31 25.21
C ASP A 88 -22.86 -18.29 26.34
N TYR A 89 -22.07 -18.68 27.36
CA TYR A 89 -21.59 -17.76 28.40
C TYR A 89 -20.81 -16.59 27.81
N ALA A 90 -19.83 -16.88 26.95
CA ALA A 90 -18.95 -15.87 26.37
C ALA A 90 -19.72 -14.78 25.60
N THR A 91 -20.68 -15.17 24.76
CA THR A 91 -21.48 -14.21 23.99
C THR A 91 -22.37 -13.32 24.87
N ILE A 92 -22.93 -13.87 25.95
CA ILE A 92 -23.70 -13.10 26.94
C ILE A 92 -22.78 -12.12 27.69
N ILE A 93 -21.60 -12.57 28.14
CA ILE A 93 -20.63 -11.72 28.83
C ILE A 93 -20.20 -10.55 27.94
N LEU A 94 -19.87 -10.81 26.67
CA LEU A 94 -19.47 -9.78 25.70
C LEU A 94 -20.60 -8.78 25.45
N GLY A 95 -21.83 -9.28 25.27
CA GLY A 95 -23.01 -8.45 25.07
C GLY A 95 -23.34 -7.56 26.27
N MET A 96 -23.35 -8.13 27.49
CA MET A 96 -23.55 -7.38 28.73
C MET A 96 -22.47 -6.32 28.92
N TRP A 97 -21.21 -6.69 28.73
CA TRP A 97 -20.07 -5.79 28.85
C TRP A 97 -20.22 -4.59 27.89
N ALA A 98 -20.55 -4.84 26.62
CA ALA A 98 -20.76 -3.79 25.62
C ALA A 98 -22.01 -2.93 25.88
N ALA A 99 -23.05 -3.51 26.50
CA ALA A 99 -24.22 -2.76 26.96
C ALA A 99 -23.94 -1.87 28.18
N GLY A 100 -22.73 -1.91 28.75
CA GLY A 100 -22.37 -1.23 29.99
C GLY A 100 -22.96 -1.88 31.25
N GLU A 101 -23.39 -3.14 31.15
CA GLU A 101 -23.82 -3.97 32.26
C GLU A 101 -22.62 -4.71 32.89
N ASP A 102 -22.78 -5.18 34.13
CA ASP A 102 -21.73 -5.88 34.86
C ASP A 102 -21.94 -7.41 34.82
N PRO A 103 -21.17 -8.16 34.01
CA PRO A 103 -21.31 -9.62 33.95
C PRO A 103 -20.83 -10.34 35.22
N MET A 104 -20.16 -9.65 36.14
CA MET A 104 -19.77 -10.20 37.46
C MET A 104 -20.88 -10.11 38.51
N ASP A 105 -21.95 -9.36 38.24
CA ASP A 105 -23.17 -9.26 39.08
C ASP A 105 -24.45 -9.33 38.23
N ALA A 106 -24.52 -10.32 37.35
CA ALA A 106 -25.66 -10.60 36.50
C ALA A 106 -26.77 -11.29 37.32
N GLY A 107 -27.71 -10.50 37.87
CA GLY A 107 -28.79 -11.05 38.69
C GLY A 107 -28.30 -11.74 39.97
N GLY A 108 -27.12 -11.36 40.48
CA GLY A 108 -26.44 -12.00 41.61
C GLY A 108 -25.56 -13.21 41.25
N ARG A 109 -25.32 -13.45 39.95
CA ARG A 109 -24.35 -14.43 39.44
C ARG A 109 -23.11 -13.73 38.91
N ASP A 110 -21.96 -14.38 39.08
CA ASP A 110 -20.71 -13.97 38.45
C ASP A 110 -20.49 -14.87 37.23
N LEU A 111 -20.95 -14.41 36.06
CA LEU A 111 -20.90 -15.22 34.84
C LEU A 111 -19.46 -15.45 34.37
N THR A 112 -18.55 -14.52 34.69
CA THR A 112 -17.14 -14.64 34.33
C THR A 112 -16.43 -15.70 35.17
N ALA A 113 -16.72 -15.79 36.47
CA ALA A 113 -16.21 -16.84 37.33
C ALA A 113 -16.80 -18.21 36.95
N GLU A 114 -18.09 -18.25 36.64
CA GLU A 114 -18.74 -19.47 36.17
C GLU A 114 -18.13 -19.96 34.85
N LEU A 115 -17.87 -19.07 33.89
CA LEU A 115 -17.19 -19.41 32.64
C LEU A 115 -15.75 -19.89 32.89
N ALA A 116 -14.99 -19.19 33.74
CA ALA A 116 -13.63 -19.59 34.10
C ALA A 116 -13.58 -20.99 34.74
N ASP A 117 -14.59 -21.36 35.53
CA ASP A 117 -14.73 -22.70 36.15
C ASP A 117 -15.00 -23.81 35.12
N LEU A 118 -15.38 -23.48 33.88
CA LEU A 118 -15.53 -24.45 32.78
C LEU A 118 -14.21 -24.81 32.08
N GLN A 119 -13.09 -24.15 32.44
CA GLN A 119 -11.78 -24.45 31.86
C GLN A 119 -11.29 -25.83 32.30
N TYR A 120 -10.88 -26.66 31.34
CA TYR A 120 -10.28 -27.97 31.60
C TYR A 120 -8.78 -27.87 31.94
N GLU A 121 -8.22 -28.92 32.54
CA GLU A 121 -6.80 -28.98 32.97
C GLU A 121 -5.81 -28.82 31.80
N ASP A 122 -6.22 -29.18 30.58
CA ASP A 122 -5.45 -29.00 29.34
C ASP A 122 -5.75 -27.66 28.63
N GLY A 123 -6.45 -26.73 29.28
CA GLY A 123 -6.59 -25.33 28.89
C GLY A 123 -7.80 -25.00 28.03
N ASN A 124 -8.47 -25.98 27.41
CA ASN A 124 -9.66 -25.71 26.60
C ASN A 124 -10.89 -25.38 27.43
N PHE A 125 -11.84 -24.72 26.80
CA PHE A 125 -13.20 -24.54 27.31
C PHE A 125 -14.16 -25.42 26.51
N GLY A 126 -13.97 -26.74 26.53
CA GLY A 126 -14.84 -27.70 25.84
C GLY A 126 -14.28 -28.25 24.54
N THR A 127 -15.11 -29.02 23.83
CA THR A 127 -14.64 -29.83 22.69
C THR A 127 -14.56 -29.09 21.37
N ARG A 128 -15.12 -27.87 21.27
CA ARG A 128 -15.08 -27.07 20.05
C ARG A 128 -14.05 -25.97 20.22
N LEU A 129 -13.21 -25.77 19.21
CA LEU A 129 -12.21 -24.70 19.22
C LEU A 129 -12.84 -23.32 19.48
N HIS A 130 -14.02 -23.10 18.90
CA HIS A 130 -14.86 -21.91 19.10
C HIS A 130 -15.18 -21.64 20.57
N ASP A 131 -15.40 -22.68 21.39
CA ASP A 131 -15.73 -22.50 22.79
C ASP A 131 -14.52 -21.92 23.56
N THR A 132 -13.31 -22.40 23.28
CA THR A 132 -12.07 -21.84 23.85
C THR A 132 -11.81 -20.40 23.39
N ILE A 133 -11.94 -20.13 22.09
CA ILE A 133 -11.68 -18.81 21.51
C ILE A 133 -12.55 -17.74 22.18
N TRP A 134 -13.88 -17.92 22.18
CA TRP A 134 -14.76 -16.90 22.73
C TRP A 134 -14.68 -16.82 24.25
N SER A 135 -14.36 -17.92 24.93
CA SER A 135 -14.14 -17.87 26.38
C SER A 135 -12.94 -16.99 26.73
N MET A 136 -11.82 -17.13 26.01
CA MET A 136 -10.66 -16.25 26.19
C MET A 136 -11.05 -14.79 25.97
N VAL A 137 -11.66 -14.48 24.81
CA VAL A 137 -12.07 -13.11 24.44
C VAL A 137 -13.01 -12.50 25.50
N ALA A 138 -14.01 -13.25 25.97
CA ALA A 138 -14.96 -12.75 26.97
C ALA A 138 -14.31 -12.51 28.34
N LEU A 139 -13.45 -13.43 28.79
CA LEU A 139 -12.75 -13.31 30.07
C LEU A 139 -11.73 -12.17 30.04
N ASP A 140 -10.99 -12.02 28.94
CA ASP A 140 -10.03 -10.93 28.74
C ASP A 140 -10.74 -9.58 28.74
N ARG A 141 -11.85 -9.44 28.00
CA ARG A 141 -12.64 -8.20 27.93
C ARG A 141 -13.20 -7.80 29.29
N ALA A 142 -13.63 -8.77 30.09
CA ALA A 142 -14.14 -8.56 31.44
C ALA A 142 -13.03 -8.40 32.50
N GLY A 143 -11.75 -8.64 32.15
CA GLY A 143 -10.63 -8.63 33.10
C GLY A 143 -10.70 -9.74 34.15
N ALA A 144 -11.33 -10.87 33.81
CA ALA A 144 -11.48 -12.03 34.67
C ALA A 144 -10.22 -12.91 34.67
N SER A 145 -10.00 -13.66 35.76
CA SER A 145 -8.83 -14.55 35.89
C SER A 145 -9.14 -15.96 35.42
N TYR A 146 -8.27 -16.52 34.59
CA TYR A 146 -8.26 -17.92 34.15
C TYR A 146 -6.82 -18.34 33.82
N ASP A 147 -6.58 -19.60 33.45
CA ASP A 147 -5.26 -20.07 33.03
C ASP A 147 -5.03 -19.70 31.55
N THR A 148 -4.59 -18.46 31.30
CA THR A 148 -4.32 -17.92 29.96
C THR A 148 -3.27 -18.75 29.23
N ALA A 149 -2.17 -19.09 29.91
CA ALA A 149 -1.07 -19.86 29.34
C ALA A 149 -1.51 -21.26 28.88
N ALA A 150 -2.36 -21.94 29.66
CA ALA A 150 -2.91 -23.23 29.24
C ALA A 150 -3.87 -23.08 28.05
N ALA A 151 -4.71 -22.04 28.03
CA ALA A 151 -5.65 -21.78 26.93
C ALA A 151 -4.92 -21.45 25.61
N SER A 152 -3.92 -20.57 25.66
CA SER A 152 -3.07 -20.23 24.51
C SER A 152 -2.31 -21.46 24.02
N ALA A 153 -1.71 -22.24 24.92
CA ALA A 153 -1.03 -23.49 24.55
C ALA A 153 -1.98 -24.49 23.89
N TYR A 154 -3.24 -24.57 24.35
CA TYR A 154 -4.26 -25.38 23.71
C TYR A 154 -4.56 -24.90 22.29
N LEU A 155 -4.82 -23.60 22.09
CA LEU A 155 -5.06 -23.04 20.76
C LEU A 155 -3.90 -23.31 19.81
N LEU A 156 -2.65 -23.06 20.24
CA LEU A 156 -1.46 -23.37 19.46
C LEU A 156 -1.34 -24.85 19.10
N ALA A 157 -1.74 -25.76 20.00
CA ALA A 157 -1.77 -27.19 19.71
C ALA A 157 -2.85 -27.62 18.71
N GLN A 158 -3.86 -26.77 18.47
CA GLN A 158 -4.90 -26.97 17.45
C GLN A 158 -4.57 -26.31 16.10
N GLN A 159 -3.43 -25.61 15.99
CA GLN A 159 -3.01 -24.97 14.74
C GLN A 159 -2.78 -26.03 13.65
N THR A 160 -3.31 -25.79 12.45
CA THR A 160 -3.17 -26.68 11.30
C THR A 160 -1.76 -26.61 10.72
N SER A 161 -1.39 -27.59 9.87
CA SER A 161 -0.01 -27.68 9.36
C SER A 161 0.39 -26.56 8.39
N ASP A 162 -0.59 -25.86 7.84
CA ASP A 162 -0.45 -24.65 7.01
C ASP A 162 -0.38 -23.36 7.85
N GLY A 163 -0.49 -23.44 9.18
CA GLY A 163 -0.28 -22.31 10.09
C GLY A 163 -1.56 -21.59 10.54
N GLY A 164 -2.73 -21.94 10.03
CA GLY A 164 -4.00 -21.35 10.48
C GLY A 164 -4.77 -22.22 11.48
N TRP A 165 -6.08 -21.98 11.57
CA TRP A 165 -7.01 -22.79 12.36
C TRP A 165 -8.23 -23.17 11.51
N ALA A 166 -8.88 -24.26 11.89
CA ALA A 166 -10.02 -24.79 11.17
C ALA A 166 -11.17 -25.13 12.13
N LEU A 167 -12.42 -25.02 11.66
CA LEU A 167 -13.58 -25.50 12.41
C LEU A 167 -13.60 -27.04 12.43
N GLY A 168 -13.03 -27.65 11.39
CA GLY A 168 -12.73 -29.07 11.29
C GLY A 168 -11.98 -29.40 9.99
N GLY A 169 -11.21 -30.48 10.01
CA GLY A 169 -10.30 -30.85 8.91
C GLY A 169 -8.85 -30.47 9.23
N ASP A 170 -7.98 -30.62 8.23
CA ASP A 170 -6.53 -30.44 8.37
C ASP A 170 -6.00 -29.18 7.66
N SER A 171 -6.90 -28.35 7.11
CA SER A 171 -6.57 -27.13 6.36
C SER A 171 -7.20 -25.92 7.01
N ALA A 172 -6.45 -24.82 7.06
CA ALA A 172 -6.89 -23.57 7.64
C ALA A 172 -8.16 -23.02 6.95
N ASP A 173 -8.98 -22.38 7.77
CA ASP A 173 -10.16 -21.63 7.39
C ASP A 173 -9.94 -20.16 7.80
N PRO A 174 -10.20 -19.19 6.91
CA PRO A 174 -9.93 -17.78 7.20
C PRO A 174 -10.71 -17.27 8.41
N ASP A 175 -11.98 -17.67 8.58
CA ASP A 175 -12.82 -17.25 9.70
C ASP A 175 -12.23 -17.73 11.03
N MET A 176 -11.95 -19.04 11.12
CA MET A 176 -11.40 -19.63 12.34
C MET A 176 -9.99 -19.15 12.64
N THR A 177 -9.21 -18.85 11.62
CA THR A 177 -7.87 -18.24 11.78
C THR A 177 -7.99 -16.82 12.33
N GLY A 178 -8.88 -15.99 11.77
CA GLY A 178 -9.20 -14.67 12.29
C GLY A 178 -9.67 -14.71 13.75
N PHE A 179 -10.61 -15.59 14.08
CA PHE A 179 -11.11 -15.72 15.46
C PHE A 179 -10.02 -16.19 16.45
N ALA A 180 -9.14 -17.10 16.05
CA ALA A 180 -8.01 -17.51 16.88
C ALA A 180 -7.03 -16.34 17.13
N LEU A 181 -6.79 -15.51 16.12
CA LEU A 181 -5.96 -14.30 16.26
C LEU A 181 -6.58 -13.28 17.21
N ILE A 182 -7.91 -13.07 17.19
CA ILE A 182 -8.60 -12.21 18.17
C ILE A 182 -8.31 -12.68 19.60
N ALA A 183 -8.41 -14.00 19.85
CA ALA A 183 -8.14 -14.55 21.18
C ALA A 183 -6.66 -14.42 21.57
N LEU A 184 -5.73 -14.61 20.64
CA LEU A 184 -4.29 -14.62 20.93
C LEU A 184 -3.65 -13.22 20.96
N GLY A 185 -4.29 -12.21 20.38
CA GLY A 185 -3.72 -10.87 20.21
C GLY A 185 -3.27 -10.19 21.52
N SER A 186 -4.00 -10.40 22.61
CA SER A 186 -3.62 -9.89 23.95
C SER A 186 -2.59 -10.76 24.70
N HIS A 187 -2.25 -11.94 24.16
CA HIS A 187 -1.36 -12.93 24.80
C HIS A 187 -0.05 -13.14 24.03
N GLN A 188 0.35 -12.18 23.19
CA GLN A 188 1.57 -12.25 22.37
C GLN A 188 2.87 -12.48 23.17
N ASP A 189 2.88 -12.15 24.46
CA ASP A 189 4.04 -12.35 25.34
C ASP A 189 4.13 -13.79 25.91
N GLU A 190 3.11 -14.63 25.71
CA GLU A 190 3.12 -16.02 26.14
C GLU A 190 3.94 -16.92 25.22
N ASP A 191 4.50 -17.99 25.80
CA ASP A 191 5.44 -18.88 25.13
C ASP A 191 4.80 -19.49 23.86
N GLY A 192 5.37 -19.16 22.70
CA GLY A 192 4.97 -19.70 21.41
C GLY A 192 3.87 -18.93 20.69
N VAL A 193 3.16 -18.01 21.35
CA VAL A 193 2.02 -17.29 20.76
C VAL A 193 2.45 -16.45 19.56
N ARG A 194 3.51 -15.64 19.68
CA ARG A 194 4.06 -14.87 18.53
C ARG A 194 4.42 -15.73 17.32
N ASN A 195 4.98 -16.94 17.54
CA ASN A 195 5.30 -17.84 16.44
C ASN A 195 4.03 -18.39 15.78
N GLY A 196 3.00 -18.70 16.58
CA GLY A 196 1.70 -19.12 16.08
C GLY A 196 1.03 -18.01 15.26
N ILE A 197 1.02 -16.78 15.77
CA ILE A 197 0.50 -15.60 15.05
C ILE A 197 1.22 -15.43 13.72
N ASN A 198 2.57 -15.41 13.70
CA ASN A 198 3.33 -15.26 12.46
C ASN A 198 3.00 -16.36 11.43
N ALA A 199 2.84 -17.61 11.88
CA ALA A 199 2.44 -18.70 10.98
C ALA A 199 1.04 -18.48 10.39
N ALA A 200 0.12 -17.92 11.17
CA ALA A 200 -1.22 -17.59 10.73
C ALA A 200 -1.26 -16.39 9.77
N LEU A 201 -0.38 -15.39 9.93
CA LEU A 201 -0.23 -14.30 8.96
C LEU A 201 0.17 -14.85 7.58
N TYR A 202 1.22 -15.67 7.51
CA TYR A 202 1.62 -16.33 6.25
C TYR A 202 0.51 -17.21 5.66
N CYS A 203 -0.23 -17.92 6.51
CA CYS A 203 -1.37 -18.73 6.08
C CYS A 203 -2.47 -17.85 5.45
N LEU A 204 -2.83 -16.75 6.11
CA LEU A 204 -3.84 -15.82 5.60
C LEU A 204 -3.38 -15.12 4.32
N GLN A 205 -2.11 -14.72 4.19
CA GLN A 205 -1.56 -14.16 2.95
C GLN A 205 -1.65 -15.12 1.76
N ASP A 206 -1.56 -16.44 2.00
CA ASP A 206 -1.76 -17.49 0.99
C ASP A 206 -3.25 -17.73 0.67
N LEU A 207 -4.13 -17.56 1.66
CA LEU A 207 -5.58 -17.67 1.50
C LEU A 207 -6.23 -16.42 0.89
N GLN A 208 -5.55 -15.27 0.92
CA GLN A 208 -6.07 -14.01 0.41
C GLN A 208 -6.23 -14.07 -1.12
N LEU A 209 -7.41 -13.68 -1.60
CA LEU A 209 -7.79 -13.73 -3.00
C LEU A 209 -7.24 -12.53 -3.77
N ASP A 210 -7.24 -12.61 -5.11
CA ASP A 210 -6.85 -11.50 -6.00
C ASP A 210 -7.69 -10.23 -5.78
N SER A 211 -8.89 -10.35 -5.23
CA SER A 211 -9.76 -9.24 -4.83
C SER A 211 -9.33 -8.52 -3.55
N GLY A 212 -8.30 -9.02 -2.85
CA GLY A 212 -7.96 -8.64 -1.49
C GLY A 212 -8.80 -9.35 -0.42
N GLY A 213 -9.87 -10.07 -0.81
CA GLY A 213 -10.82 -10.72 0.08
C GLY A 213 -10.45 -12.14 0.53
N PHE A 214 -11.39 -12.80 1.20
CA PHE A 214 -11.22 -14.15 1.78
C PHE A 214 -12.45 -15.02 1.53
N SER A 215 -12.23 -16.33 1.36
CA SER A 215 -13.28 -17.31 1.06
C SER A 215 -13.26 -18.51 2.00
N SER A 216 -14.41 -18.77 2.64
CA SER A 216 -14.74 -20.05 3.29
C SER A 216 -15.77 -20.82 2.45
N GLY A 217 -15.42 -21.05 1.19
CA GLY A 217 -16.26 -21.73 0.19
C GLY A 217 -16.81 -20.79 -0.88
N ILE A 218 -17.19 -19.58 -0.52
CA ILE A 218 -17.32 -18.42 -1.41
C ILE A 218 -16.68 -17.21 -0.74
N GLU A 219 -16.22 -16.25 -1.55
CA GLU A 219 -15.81 -14.94 -1.03
C GLU A 219 -17.01 -14.25 -0.38
N ASN A 220 -16.82 -13.77 0.85
CA ASN A 220 -17.91 -13.23 1.65
C ASN A 220 -17.46 -12.22 2.70
N THR A 221 -18.38 -11.37 3.15
CA THR A 221 -18.15 -10.33 4.15
C THR A 221 -17.70 -10.89 5.50
N GLU A 222 -18.33 -11.97 5.97
CA GLU A 222 -18.05 -12.55 7.29
C GLU A 222 -16.59 -13.03 7.42
N SER A 223 -16.06 -13.68 6.39
CA SER A 223 -14.67 -14.12 6.32
C SER A 223 -13.70 -12.94 6.32
N ILE A 224 -13.95 -11.92 5.49
CA ILE A 224 -13.09 -10.73 5.42
C ILE A 224 -13.09 -9.98 6.77
N ALA A 225 -14.27 -9.77 7.35
CA ALA A 225 -14.43 -9.14 8.65
C ALA A 225 -13.69 -9.92 9.74
N SER A 226 -13.79 -11.24 9.77
CA SER A 226 -13.11 -12.08 10.77
C SER A 226 -11.58 -11.96 10.68
N VAL A 227 -11.04 -11.92 9.46
CA VAL A 227 -9.60 -11.75 9.23
C VAL A 227 -9.14 -10.36 9.66
N ILE A 228 -9.81 -9.28 9.20
CA ILE A 228 -9.50 -7.89 9.60
C ILE A 228 -9.42 -7.78 11.12
N ARG A 229 -10.44 -8.27 11.82
CA ARG A 229 -10.52 -8.22 13.29
C ARG A 229 -9.36 -8.96 13.96
N GLY A 230 -9.01 -10.15 13.45
CA GLY A 230 -7.89 -10.94 13.97
C GLY A 230 -6.54 -10.24 13.78
N LEU A 231 -6.31 -9.68 12.60
CA LEU A 231 -5.07 -8.97 12.27
C LEU A 231 -4.93 -7.69 13.11
N VAL A 232 -6.00 -6.89 13.20
CA VAL A 232 -6.03 -5.68 14.04
C VAL A 232 -5.77 -6.02 15.52
N ALA A 233 -6.35 -7.10 16.04
CA ALA A 233 -6.11 -7.54 17.41
C ALA A 233 -4.64 -7.96 17.68
N CYS A 234 -3.88 -8.27 16.63
CA CYS A 234 -2.46 -8.61 16.70
C CYS A 234 -1.52 -7.43 16.40
N ASP A 235 -2.05 -6.20 16.27
CA ASP A 235 -1.32 -5.00 15.87
C ASP A 235 -0.66 -5.12 14.47
N GLU A 236 -1.26 -5.90 13.56
CA GLU A 236 -0.78 -6.07 12.19
C GLU A 236 -1.14 -4.86 11.31
N ASP A 237 -0.21 -4.47 10.44
CA ASP A 237 -0.45 -3.41 9.43
C ASP A 237 -1.24 -3.96 8.23
N ILE A 238 -2.56 -3.97 8.35
CA ILE A 238 -3.47 -4.57 7.35
C ILE A 238 -3.57 -3.80 6.02
N ILE A 239 -2.98 -2.61 5.94
CA ILE A 239 -2.87 -1.81 4.71
C ILE A 239 -1.46 -1.86 4.11
N GLY A 240 -0.54 -2.60 4.74
CA GLY A 240 0.81 -2.81 4.24
C GLY A 240 0.84 -3.67 2.98
N GLU A 241 1.97 -3.60 2.26
CA GLU A 241 2.21 -4.28 0.97
C GLU A 241 1.90 -5.79 1.00
N ASP A 242 2.15 -6.44 2.13
CA ASP A 242 1.93 -7.86 2.34
C ASP A 242 0.44 -8.28 2.25
N TRP A 243 -0.47 -7.31 2.39
CA TRP A 243 -1.92 -7.50 2.40
C TRP A 243 -2.62 -6.90 1.18
N ILE A 244 -1.86 -6.43 0.19
CA ILE A 244 -2.37 -5.91 -1.08
C ILE A 244 -2.31 -7.01 -2.14
N LYS A 245 -3.45 -7.28 -2.78
CA LYS A 245 -3.54 -8.21 -3.91
C LYS A 245 -4.14 -7.47 -5.10
N THR A 246 -3.42 -7.43 -6.22
CA THR A 246 -3.93 -6.82 -7.46
C THR A 246 -4.43 -5.38 -7.25
N ASP A 247 -3.67 -4.57 -6.49
CA ASP A 247 -4.03 -3.19 -6.10
C ASP A 247 -5.32 -3.08 -5.26
N GLN A 248 -5.82 -4.19 -4.70
CA GLN A 248 -6.95 -4.22 -3.79
C GLN A 248 -6.53 -4.61 -2.39
N THR A 249 -7.03 -3.87 -1.41
CA THR A 249 -6.90 -4.20 0.01
C THR A 249 -8.04 -5.09 0.46
N MET A 250 -7.90 -5.75 1.62
CA MET A 250 -9.03 -6.42 2.26
C MET A 250 -10.15 -5.45 2.69
N ILE A 251 -9.81 -4.16 2.88
CA ILE A 251 -10.79 -3.11 3.18
C ILE A 251 -11.63 -2.82 1.93
N ASP A 252 -11.01 -2.70 0.75
CA ASP A 252 -11.73 -2.60 -0.53
C ASP A 252 -12.66 -3.79 -0.74
N ALA A 253 -12.14 -5.01 -0.52
CA ALA A 253 -12.90 -6.24 -0.66
C ALA A 253 -14.12 -6.27 0.28
N LEU A 254 -13.96 -5.79 1.51
CA LEU A 254 -15.06 -5.67 2.47
C LEU A 254 -16.15 -4.73 1.95
N PHE A 255 -15.75 -3.52 1.54
CA PHE A 255 -16.69 -2.47 1.10
C PHE A 255 -17.30 -2.72 -0.28
N ALA A 256 -16.72 -3.62 -1.09
CA ALA A 256 -17.36 -4.13 -2.30
C ALA A 256 -18.69 -4.87 -2.03
N PHE A 257 -18.89 -5.37 -0.81
CA PHE A 257 -20.15 -5.99 -0.37
C PHE A 257 -21.11 -5.04 0.34
N GLN A 258 -20.73 -3.77 0.52
CA GLN A 258 -21.60 -2.75 1.09
C GLN A 258 -22.69 -2.34 0.08
N LEU A 259 -23.92 -2.19 0.55
CA LEU A 259 -25.07 -1.74 -0.21
C LEU A 259 -25.29 -0.24 -0.04
N GLU A 260 -26.10 0.36 -0.93
CA GLU A 260 -26.41 1.80 -0.91
C GLU A 260 -27.00 2.31 0.42
N ASP A 261 -27.56 1.42 1.24
CA ASP A 261 -28.14 1.73 2.55
C ASP A 261 -27.18 1.46 3.72
N TYR A 262 -25.88 1.25 3.46
CA TYR A 262 -24.83 0.90 4.42
C TYR A 262 -24.94 -0.49 5.07
N SER A 263 -25.91 -1.31 4.69
CA SER A 263 -25.92 -2.72 5.06
C SER A 263 -24.98 -3.54 4.17
N PHE A 264 -24.62 -4.75 4.59
CA PHE A 264 -23.72 -5.62 3.84
C PHE A 264 -24.44 -6.86 3.32
N ALA A 265 -24.13 -7.24 2.09
CA ALA A 265 -24.51 -8.53 1.53
C ALA A 265 -23.56 -9.62 2.02
N HIS A 266 -24.00 -10.88 2.03
CA HIS A 266 -23.11 -12.01 2.33
C HIS A 266 -22.03 -12.18 1.26
N GLY A 267 -22.39 -12.04 -0.02
CA GLY A 267 -21.47 -12.19 -1.14
C GLY A 267 -21.98 -11.47 -2.37
N GLU A 268 -21.26 -11.61 -3.48
CA GLU A 268 -21.43 -10.77 -4.67
C GLU A 268 -22.88 -10.77 -5.20
N GLY A 269 -23.42 -9.58 -5.45
CA GLY A 269 -24.78 -9.40 -5.96
C GLY A 269 -25.90 -9.82 -5.00
N GLY A 270 -25.58 -10.06 -3.72
CA GLY A 270 -26.53 -10.41 -2.68
C GLY A 270 -27.39 -9.23 -2.20
N SER A 271 -28.40 -9.54 -1.39
CA SER A 271 -29.16 -8.55 -0.63
C SER A 271 -28.61 -8.40 0.78
N SER A 272 -29.06 -7.37 1.49
CA SER A 272 -28.75 -7.13 2.91
C SER A 272 -28.84 -8.41 3.74
N ASN A 273 -27.79 -8.69 4.50
CA ASN A 273 -27.67 -9.84 5.38
C ASN A 273 -27.28 -9.36 6.79
N ALA A 274 -28.06 -9.77 7.79
CA ALA A 274 -27.86 -9.34 9.18
C ALA A 274 -26.52 -9.79 9.78
N MET A 275 -26.02 -10.98 9.42
CA MET A 275 -24.72 -11.48 9.89
C MET A 275 -23.56 -10.73 9.24
N ALA A 276 -23.56 -10.61 7.92
CA ALA A 276 -22.59 -9.78 7.21
C ALA A 276 -22.54 -8.35 7.77
N THR A 277 -23.71 -7.73 7.97
CA THR A 277 -23.81 -6.34 8.46
C THR A 277 -23.28 -6.19 9.89
N ARG A 278 -23.62 -7.08 10.83
CA ARG A 278 -23.13 -6.98 12.22
C ARG A 278 -21.63 -7.29 12.33
N GLN A 279 -21.09 -8.20 11.52
CA GLN A 279 -19.65 -8.49 11.54
C GLN A 279 -18.81 -7.42 10.84
N ALA A 280 -19.30 -6.86 9.73
CA ALA A 280 -18.68 -5.69 9.10
C ALA A 280 -18.67 -4.48 10.04
N LEU A 281 -19.77 -4.22 10.77
CA LEU A 281 -19.82 -3.16 11.78
C LEU A 281 -18.69 -3.30 12.81
N ILE A 282 -18.50 -4.49 13.38
CA ILE A 282 -17.43 -4.71 14.37
C ILE A 282 -16.06 -4.53 13.71
N ALA A 283 -15.83 -5.09 12.52
CA ALA A 283 -14.54 -4.95 11.83
C ALA A 283 -14.19 -3.48 11.53
N VAL A 284 -15.15 -2.68 11.07
CA VAL A 284 -14.93 -1.25 10.80
C VAL A 284 -14.70 -0.49 12.11
N ALA A 285 -15.45 -0.80 13.19
CA ALA A 285 -15.21 -0.21 14.50
C ALA A 285 -13.80 -0.56 15.05
N ASP A 286 -13.36 -1.81 14.90
CA ASP A 286 -12.03 -2.28 15.30
C ASP A 286 -10.94 -1.49 14.55
N MET A 287 -11.08 -1.29 13.23
CA MET A 287 -10.14 -0.49 12.43
C MET A 287 -10.09 0.98 12.87
N VAL A 288 -11.25 1.61 13.08
CA VAL A 288 -11.34 3.01 13.55
C VAL A 288 -10.70 3.16 14.94
N ASN A 289 -10.98 2.22 15.86
CA ASN A 289 -10.41 2.24 17.21
C ASN A 289 -8.90 1.97 17.23
N ALA A 290 -8.38 1.21 16.27
CA ALA A 290 -6.95 1.02 16.04
C ALA A 290 -6.27 2.25 15.41
N GLY A 291 -7.05 3.23 14.94
CA GLY A 291 -6.52 4.45 14.31
C GLY A 291 -6.03 4.23 12.88
N ILE A 292 -6.61 3.26 12.16
CA ILE A 292 -6.32 3.02 10.75
C ILE A 292 -6.99 4.12 9.93
N PHE A 293 -6.21 4.81 9.10
CA PHE A 293 -6.70 5.82 8.18
C PHE A 293 -6.81 5.21 6.77
N TYR A 294 -8.02 5.22 6.23
CA TYR A 294 -8.29 4.62 4.91
C TYR A 294 -9.49 5.31 4.24
N THR A 295 -9.43 5.48 2.92
CA THR A 295 -10.47 6.10 2.08
C THR A 295 -11.07 5.05 1.15
N ILE A 296 -12.33 4.69 1.40
CA ILE A 296 -13.10 3.70 0.66
C ILE A 296 -13.53 4.28 -0.68
N GLY A 297 -13.30 3.55 -1.76
CA GLY A 297 -13.69 3.96 -3.11
C GLY A 297 -12.87 5.12 -3.69
N GLY A 298 -11.95 5.69 -2.91
CA GLY A 298 -10.76 6.32 -3.45
C GLY A 298 -9.80 5.18 -3.76
N GLY A 299 -9.55 4.89 -5.05
CA GLY A 299 -8.59 3.85 -5.41
C GLY A 299 -7.31 4.03 -4.60
N GLY A 300 -6.92 2.98 -3.86
CA GLY A 300 -5.83 2.90 -2.89
C GLY A 300 -5.01 4.17 -2.69
N ASP A 301 -5.39 4.99 -1.71
CA ASP A 301 -4.57 6.13 -1.27
C ASP A 301 -3.93 5.83 0.08
N GLY A 302 -2.79 5.16 0.00
CA GLY A 302 -1.75 5.21 1.01
C GLY A 302 -0.71 6.27 0.66
N GLY A 303 -1.08 7.55 0.58
CA GLY A 303 -0.13 8.66 0.65
C GLY A 303 -0.51 9.85 -0.21
N ASP A 304 -0.82 10.99 0.44
CA ASP A 304 -0.94 12.36 -0.10
C ASP A 304 -1.35 12.43 -1.59
N ASP A 305 -2.61 12.77 -1.87
CA ASP A 305 -3.14 13.23 -3.18
C ASP A 305 -1.98 13.66 -4.11
N PRO A 306 -1.58 12.82 -5.10
CA PRO A 306 -0.33 13.04 -5.81
C PRO A 306 -0.41 14.39 -6.51
N GLU A 307 0.49 15.31 -6.15
CA GLU A 307 0.58 16.59 -6.84
C GLU A 307 0.77 16.33 -8.34
N GLU A 308 0.09 17.09 -9.20
CA GLU A 308 0.29 16.99 -10.66
C GLU A 308 1.78 17.10 -10.97
N ALA A 309 2.34 16.06 -11.58
CA ALA A 309 3.72 15.96 -12.01
C ALA A 309 3.80 16.02 -13.53
N THR A 310 4.76 16.77 -14.07
CA THR A 310 5.13 16.69 -15.48
C THR A 310 6.22 15.63 -15.62
N VAL A 311 5.92 14.54 -16.33
CA VAL A 311 6.84 13.41 -16.48
C VAL A 311 7.05 13.04 -17.94
N ARG A 312 8.26 12.55 -18.24
CA ARG A 312 8.59 12.02 -19.56
C ARG A 312 8.41 10.51 -19.58
N VAL A 313 7.55 10.01 -20.45
CA VAL A 313 7.32 8.57 -20.63
C VAL A 313 7.98 8.10 -21.91
N ARG A 314 8.84 7.09 -21.78
CA ARG A 314 9.45 6.38 -22.91
C ARG A 314 9.01 4.91 -22.93
N VAL A 315 8.73 4.41 -24.13
CA VAL A 315 8.40 3.01 -24.38
C VAL A 315 9.38 2.46 -25.39
N GLU A 316 10.30 1.62 -24.92
CA GLU A 316 11.33 0.95 -25.70
C GLU A 316 10.87 -0.48 -26.04
N GLY A 317 10.45 -0.71 -27.28
CA GLY A 317 10.13 -2.06 -27.75
C GLY A 317 11.36 -2.95 -27.86
N ALA A 318 11.18 -4.18 -28.32
CA ALA A 318 12.28 -5.14 -28.44
C ALA A 318 13.35 -4.70 -29.47
N ALA A 319 12.93 -3.96 -30.50
CA ALA A 319 13.80 -3.51 -31.59
C ALA A 319 13.84 -1.99 -31.78
N ASP A 320 12.71 -1.32 -31.58
CA ASP A 320 12.53 0.10 -31.89
C ASP A 320 11.82 0.82 -30.74
N GLU A 321 12.03 2.13 -30.66
CA GLU A 321 11.22 3.01 -29.81
C GLU A 321 9.76 3.04 -30.31
N LEU A 322 8.82 2.88 -29.37
CA LEU A 322 7.39 2.93 -29.64
C LEU A 322 6.78 4.29 -29.25
N LEU A 323 7.32 4.94 -28.21
CA LEU A 323 6.79 6.19 -27.67
C LEU A 323 7.87 6.97 -26.90
N ASP A 324 7.83 8.30 -27.03
CA ASP A 324 8.61 9.26 -26.22
C ASP A 324 7.77 10.54 -26.12
N ALA A 325 7.19 10.80 -24.94
CA ALA A 325 6.24 11.89 -24.74
C ALA A 325 6.30 12.46 -23.31
N GLU A 326 6.03 13.75 -23.17
CA GLU A 326 5.77 14.39 -21.88
C GLU A 326 4.28 14.40 -21.59
N VAL A 327 3.91 14.11 -20.33
CA VAL A 327 2.52 14.11 -19.85
C VAL A 327 2.43 14.74 -18.48
N ASP A 328 1.33 15.43 -18.23
CA ASP A 328 0.94 15.89 -16.90
C ASP A 328 0.03 14.82 -16.27
N VAL A 329 0.41 14.31 -15.10
CA VAL A 329 -0.35 13.27 -14.41
C VAL A 329 -0.28 13.46 -12.90
N ALA A 330 -1.41 13.24 -12.23
CA ALA A 330 -1.50 13.05 -10.79
C ALA A 330 -1.75 11.56 -10.57
N GLY A 331 -0.70 10.80 -10.25
CA GLY A 331 -0.82 9.35 -10.10
C GLY A 331 0.47 8.59 -10.37
N THR A 332 0.32 7.40 -10.92
CA THR A 332 1.37 6.38 -10.98
C THR A 332 2.13 6.38 -12.31
N ALA A 333 3.21 5.60 -12.40
CA ALA A 333 3.92 5.35 -13.64
C ALA A 333 3.01 4.71 -14.72
N LEU A 334 2.02 3.91 -14.32
CA LEU A 334 1.02 3.34 -15.21
C LEU A 334 0.04 4.40 -15.71
N ASP A 335 -0.37 5.34 -14.86
CA ASP A 335 -1.21 6.47 -15.28
C ASP A 335 -0.46 7.35 -16.28
N ALA A 336 0.83 7.61 -16.04
CA ALA A 336 1.71 8.30 -16.98
C ALA A 336 1.75 7.55 -18.33
N LEU A 337 1.95 6.23 -18.31
CA LEU A 337 1.95 5.39 -19.51
C LEU A 337 0.61 5.46 -20.25
N VAL A 338 -0.51 5.36 -19.54
CA VAL A 338 -1.86 5.40 -20.12
C VAL A 338 -2.15 6.79 -20.70
N ALA A 339 -1.72 7.87 -20.04
CA ALA A 339 -1.82 9.23 -20.54
C ALA A 339 -1.00 9.42 -21.83
N ALA A 340 0.21 8.87 -21.87
CA ALA A 340 1.13 9.02 -23.00
C ALA A 340 0.74 8.15 -24.21
N ALA A 341 0.47 6.86 -23.98
CA ALA A 341 0.17 5.89 -25.04
C ALA A 341 -1.33 5.85 -25.42
N GLY A 342 -2.20 6.29 -24.51
CA GLY A 342 -3.65 6.17 -24.60
C GLY A 342 -4.15 4.82 -24.10
N ALA A 343 -5.22 4.82 -23.30
CA ALA A 343 -5.78 3.63 -22.64
C ALA A 343 -6.10 2.44 -23.57
N GLY A 344 -6.45 2.69 -24.84
CA GLY A 344 -6.71 1.62 -25.81
C GLY A 344 -5.47 0.90 -26.34
N ASN A 345 -4.27 1.39 -25.99
CA ASN A 345 -2.98 0.86 -26.43
C ASN A 345 -2.17 0.25 -25.27
N VAL A 346 -2.74 0.12 -24.07
CA VAL A 346 -2.07 -0.45 -22.90
C VAL A 346 -2.94 -1.56 -22.33
N THR A 347 -2.37 -2.75 -22.16
CA THR A 347 -3.04 -3.88 -21.49
C THR A 347 -2.25 -4.27 -20.25
N ALA A 348 -2.78 -3.93 -19.08
CA ALA A 348 -2.15 -4.17 -17.79
C ALA A 348 -3.11 -4.88 -16.81
N PRO A 349 -3.46 -6.16 -17.04
CA PRO A 349 -4.33 -6.90 -16.13
C PRO A 349 -3.65 -7.06 -14.76
N GLY A 350 -4.28 -6.51 -13.72
CA GLY A 350 -3.77 -6.54 -12.35
C GLY A 350 -2.43 -5.82 -12.15
N GLY A 351 -2.26 -4.65 -12.78
CA GLY A 351 -1.05 -3.83 -12.67
C GLY A 351 0.14 -4.33 -13.49
N PHE A 352 0.11 -5.58 -13.95
CA PHE A 352 1.18 -6.17 -14.78
C PHE A 352 1.03 -5.79 -16.26
N VAL A 353 1.92 -4.93 -16.77
CA VAL A 353 1.90 -4.51 -18.16
C VAL A 353 2.27 -5.67 -19.09
N SER A 354 1.32 -6.08 -19.93
CA SER A 354 1.46 -7.25 -20.83
C SER A 354 1.49 -6.88 -22.31
N GLU A 355 0.94 -5.72 -22.67
CA GLU A 355 0.97 -5.18 -24.03
C GLU A 355 1.04 -3.65 -23.99
N ILE A 356 1.91 -3.06 -24.81
CA ILE A 356 1.97 -1.62 -25.07
C ILE A 356 2.04 -1.41 -26.59
N LEU A 357 1.17 -0.57 -27.14
CA LEU A 357 1.11 -0.22 -28.57
C LEU A 357 1.07 -1.45 -29.51
N GLY A 358 0.48 -2.57 -29.06
CA GLY A 358 0.35 -3.81 -29.81
C GLY A 358 1.58 -4.74 -29.74
N GLU A 359 2.57 -4.43 -28.90
CA GLU A 359 3.75 -5.27 -28.67
C GLU A 359 3.71 -5.91 -27.27
N SER A 360 4.09 -7.20 -27.21
CA SER A 360 4.09 -8.02 -26.00
C SER A 360 5.37 -8.84 -25.89
N GLY A 361 5.70 -9.23 -24.65
CA GLY A 361 6.74 -10.21 -24.35
C GLY A 361 6.60 -11.51 -25.15
N GLN A 362 7.73 -12.14 -25.45
CA GLN A 362 7.82 -13.35 -26.26
C GLN A 362 8.54 -14.45 -25.47
N ALA A 363 7.96 -15.65 -25.45
CA ALA A 363 8.63 -16.82 -24.90
C ALA A 363 9.63 -17.42 -25.90
N ASP A 364 10.67 -18.08 -25.38
CA ASP A 364 11.66 -18.83 -26.16
C ASP A 364 12.39 -17.99 -27.24
N VAL A 365 12.68 -16.71 -26.96
CA VAL A 365 13.47 -15.85 -27.87
C VAL A 365 14.91 -16.35 -28.05
N ALA A 366 15.43 -17.02 -27.03
CA ALA A 366 16.69 -17.77 -27.02
C ALA A 366 16.56 -18.98 -26.07
N PRO A 367 17.50 -19.95 -26.08
CA PRO A 367 17.43 -21.09 -25.17
C PRO A 367 17.28 -20.67 -23.69
N GLY A 368 16.15 -21.03 -23.08
CA GLY A 368 15.84 -20.70 -21.69
C GLY A 368 15.64 -19.20 -21.43
N THR A 369 15.24 -18.43 -22.46
CA THR A 369 15.12 -16.97 -22.37
C THR A 369 13.79 -16.52 -22.93
N ASP A 370 13.06 -15.75 -22.12
CA ASP A 370 11.80 -15.12 -22.47
C ASP A 370 11.98 -13.60 -22.36
N THR A 371 11.07 -12.83 -22.97
CA THR A 371 10.99 -11.38 -22.80
C THR A 371 9.66 -10.97 -22.19
N SER A 372 9.67 -9.85 -21.47
CA SER A 372 8.48 -9.20 -20.91
C SER A 372 8.66 -7.69 -20.90
N TRP A 373 7.57 -6.96 -20.68
CA TRP A 373 7.63 -5.56 -20.29
C TRP A 373 8.18 -5.43 -18.87
N PHE A 374 9.14 -4.53 -18.71
CA PHE A 374 9.68 -4.05 -17.46
C PHE A 374 9.56 -2.53 -17.42
N PHE A 375 9.73 -1.94 -16.23
CA PHE A 375 9.85 -0.50 -16.11
C PHE A 375 10.97 -0.14 -15.15
N TYR A 376 11.52 1.06 -15.32
CA TYR A 376 12.36 1.73 -14.34
C TYR A 376 12.20 3.24 -14.48
N VAL A 377 12.65 3.98 -13.46
CA VAL A 377 12.54 5.44 -13.43
C VAL A 377 13.93 6.06 -13.31
N LEU A 378 14.15 7.12 -14.07
CA LEU A 378 15.27 8.03 -13.88
C LEU A 378 14.76 9.31 -13.22
N ARG A 379 15.42 9.72 -12.14
CA ARG A 379 15.18 10.98 -11.43
C ARG A 379 16.47 11.78 -11.41
N ASP A 380 16.41 13.01 -11.90
CA ASP A 380 17.61 13.86 -12.11
C ASP A 380 18.73 13.18 -12.93
N GLY A 381 18.37 12.22 -13.79
CA GLY A 381 19.30 11.44 -14.64
C GLY A 381 19.92 10.21 -13.97
N ASP A 382 19.64 9.97 -12.68
CA ASP A 382 20.07 8.78 -11.95
C ASP A 382 18.91 7.76 -11.84
N ILE A 383 19.24 6.48 -11.73
CA ILE A 383 18.23 5.42 -11.52
C ILE A 383 17.60 5.58 -10.14
N GLU A 384 16.27 5.71 -10.07
CA GLU A 384 15.52 5.76 -8.81
C GLU A 384 15.31 4.34 -8.26
N PRO A 385 16.02 3.93 -7.20
CA PRO A 385 16.00 2.55 -6.72
C PRO A 385 14.65 2.11 -6.15
N ASN A 386 13.82 3.04 -5.65
CA ASN A 386 12.52 2.68 -5.09
C ASN A 386 11.54 2.19 -6.16
N ALA A 387 11.70 2.61 -7.42
CA ALA A 387 10.87 2.15 -8.53
C ALA A 387 10.95 0.62 -8.77
N PHE A 388 12.00 -0.06 -8.28
CA PHE A 388 12.09 -1.53 -8.40
C PHE A 388 11.36 -2.29 -7.29
N ASN A 389 10.97 -1.61 -6.21
CA ASN A 389 10.24 -2.22 -5.10
C ASN A 389 8.73 -2.16 -5.33
N GLU A 390 8.28 -1.38 -6.31
CA GLU A 390 6.88 -1.09 -6.58
C GLU A 390 6.54 -1.46 -8.03
N GLY A 391 5.28 -1.80 -8.31
CA GLY A 391 4.81 -1.97 -9.68
C GLY A 391 4.57 -0.62 -10.35
N PRO A 392 4.44 -0.55 -11.70
CA PRO A 392 4.13 0.69 -12.37
C PRO A 392 2.74 1.23 -11.98
N GLY A 393 1.82 0.36 -11.55
CA GLY A 393 0.51 0.74 -11.02
C GLY A 393 0.51 1.23 -9.57
N THR A 394 1.66 1.26 -8.91
CA THR A 394 1.82 1.68 -7.51
C THR A 394 2.79 2.85 -7.38
N TYR A 395 3.87 2.83 -8.17
CA TYR A 395 4.89 3.86 -8.12
C TYR A 395 4.34 5.24 -8.50
N LEU A 396 4.22 6.12 -7.51
CA LEU A 396 3.81 7.51 -7.68
C LEU A 396 4.94 8.30 -8.33
N VAL A 397 4.62 8.96 -9.44
CA VAL A 397 5.62 9.74 -10.17
C VAL A 397 5.78 11.14 -9.58
N GLU A 398 7.01 11.66 -9.61
CA GLU A 398 7.34 13.02 -9.20
C GLU A 398 7.65 13.92 -10.41
N ASP A 399 7.52 15.23 -10.24
CA ASP A 399 7.80 16.21 -11.30
C ASP A 399 9.25 16.08 -11.79
N GLY A 400 9.41 15.91 -13.11
CA GLY A 400 10.71 15.70 -13.74
C GLY A 400 11.17 14.24 -13.85
N ASP A 401 10.39 13.27 -13.37
CA ASP A 401 10.70 11.85 -13.58
C ASP A 401 10.69 11.49 -15.08
N GLU A 402 11.65 10.66 -15.48
CA GLU A 402 11.61 9.94 -16.75
C GLU A 402 11.26 8.47 -16.47
N VAL A 403 10.07 8.05 -16.90
CA VAL A 403 9.53 6.70 -16.73
C VAL A 403 9.78 5.91 -18.01
N ILE A 404 10.51 4.81 -17.91
CA ILE A 404 10.91 4.01 -19.08
C ILE A 404 10.31 2.61 -18.96
N PHE A 405 9.37 2.30 -19.85
CA PHE A 405 8.89 0.95 -20.08
C PHE A 405 9.71 0.30 -21.19
N TYR A 406 10.21 -0.90 -20.99
CA TYR A 406 11.05 -1.57 -21.98
C TYR A 406 10.79 -3.07 -22.09
N ILE A 407 10.94 -3.63 -23.29
CA ILE A 407 11.02 -5.08 -23.47
C ILE A 407 12.40 -5.57 -23.00
N GLY A 408 12.43 -6.27 -21.88
CA GLY A 408 13.63 -6.88 -21.30
C GLY A 408 13.62 -8.40 -21.42
N ALA A 409 14.80 -8.99 -21.56
CA ALA A 409 14.98 -10.44 -21.52
C ALA A 409 15.33 -10.94 -20.11
N TYR A 410 14.89 -12.15 -19.78
CA TYR A 410 15.23 -12.83 -18.54
C TYR A 410 15.35 -14.35 -18.75
N ASP A 411 16.08 -15.01 -17.85
CA ASP A 411 16.17 -16.46 -17.84
C ASP A 411 14.85 -17.08 -17.35
N ASN A 412 14.22 -17.92 -18.14
CA ASN A 412 12.89 -18.46 -17.80
C ASN A 412 12.91 -19.54 -16.69
N SER A 413 14.10 -19.90 -16.19
CA SER A 413 14.26 -20.81 -15.05
C SER A 413 14.70 -20.10 -13.77
N THR A 414 15.57 -19.10 -13.87
CA THR A 414 16.12 -18.39 -12.70
C THR A 414 15.58 -16.98 -12.51
N TRP A 415 14.81 -16.47 -13.47
CA TRP A 415 14.32 -15.09 -13.54
C TRP A 415 15.42 -14.02 -13.56
N ALA A 416 16.68 -14.42 -13.76
CA ALA A 416 17.79 -13.49 -13.85
C ALA A 416 17.66 -12.63 -15.11
N GLY A 417 17.71 -11.30 -14.94
CA GLY A 417 17.69 -10.33 -16.04
C GLY A 417 18.87 -10.52 -16.99
N LYS A 418 18.58 -10.47 -18.28
CA LYS A 418 19.55 -10.53 -19.39
C LYS A 418 19.62 -9.22 -20.18
N THR A 419 18.69 -8.30 -19.92
CA THR A 419 18.75 -6.90 -20.36
C THR A 419 19.14 -6.03 -19.17
N TYR A 420 20.12 -5.14 -19.36
CA TYR A 420 20.71 -4.33 -18.30
C TYR A 420 20.34 -2.85 -18.43
N LEU A 421 20.50 -2.11 -17.35
CA LEU A 421 20.10 -0.71 -17.23
C LEU A 421 21.31 0.20 -17.47
N PRO A 422 21.22 1.19 -18.37
CA PRO A 422 22.33 2.09 -18.65
C PRO A 422 22.60 3.03 -17.48
N VAL A 423 23.87 3.26 -17.19
CA VAL A 423 24.33 4.32 -16.27
C VAL A 423 25.34 5.18 -17.02
N VAL A 424 24.99 6.46 -17.19
CA VAL A 424 25.65 7.36 -18.12
C VAL A 424 26.13 8.60 -17.39
N SER A 425 27.34 9.04 -17.70
CA SER A 425 27.87 10.31 -17.22
C SER A 425 28.56 11.05 -18.35
N VAL A 426 28.49 12.37 -18.31
CA VAL A 426 29.10 13.24 -19.32
C VAL A 426 30.17 14.12 -18.68
N SER A 427 31.23 14.42 -19.43
CA SER A 427 32.28 15.32 -18.96
C SER A 427 32.84 16.15 -20.11
N PRO A 428 32.99 17.47 -19.95
CA PRO A 428 32.65 18.26 -18.76
C PRO A 428 31.13 18.46 -18.61
N ASP A 429 30.66 18.71 -17.38
CA ASP A 429 29.23 18.97 -17.08
C ASP A 429 28.67 20.19 -17.84
N ASN A 430 29.53 21.15 -18.18
CA ASN A 430 29.21 22.36 -18.94
C ASN A 430 30.16 22.48 -20.14
N PRO A 431 29.88 21.78 -21.25
CA PRO A 431 30.71 21.83 -22.45
C PRO A 431 30.51 23.14 -23.21
N THR A 432 31.55 23.62 -23.89
CA THR A 432 31.51 24.84 -24.71
C THR A 432 31.69 24.53 -26.19
N ALA A 433 31.17 25.39 -27.05
CA ALA A 433 31.32 25.25 -28.50
C ALA A 433 32.80 25.17 -28.92
N GLY A 434 33.11 24.33 -29.91
CA GLY A 434 34.48 24.01 -30.34
C GLY A 434 35.29 23.15 -29.36
N GLY A 435 34.72 22.82 -28.19
CA GLY A 435 35.29 21.90 -27.22
C GLY A 435 34.98 20.43 -27.54
N SER A 436 35.21 19.56 -26.55
CA SER A 436 34.95 18.13 -26.62
C SER A 436 34.08 17.68 -25.45
N LEU A 437 33.19 16.72 -25.68
CA LEU A 437 32.38 16.05 -24.68
C LEU A 437 32.74 14.57 -24.65
N THR A 438 33.04 14.03 -23.47
CA THR A 438 33.19 12.58 -23.27
C THR A 438 31.95 12.04 -22.59
N ILE A 439 31.31 11.07 -23.21
CA ILE A 439 30.21 10.28 -22.65
C ILE A 439 30.80 8.97 -22.14
N SER A 440 30.66 8.70 -20.85
CA SER A 440 31.06 7.45 -20.21
C SER A 440 29.82 6.63 -19.88
N ILE A 441 29.86 5.35 -20.27
CA ILE A 441 28.72 4.44 -20.32
C ILE A 441 29.12 3.18 -19.57
N THR A 442 28.29 2.79 -18.61
CA THR A 442 28.29 1.46 -18.01
C THR A 442 26.85 0.95 -17.97
N ALA A 443 26.67 -0.28 -17.52
CA ALA A 443 25.35 -0.84 -17.26
C ALA A 443 25.33 -1.54 -15.90
N TRP A 444 24.15 -1.58 -15.29
CA TRP A 444 23.86 -2.22 -14.02
C TRP A 444 22.74 -3.25 -14.21
N LYS A 445 22.70 -4.27 -13.36
CA LYS A 445 21.60 -5.22 -13.29
C LYS A 445 20.81 -5.01 -12.00
N TYR A 446 19.56 -5.44 -12.00
CA TYR A 446 18.77 -5.53 -10.79
C TYR A 446 18.59 -6.99 -10.39
N ASP A 447 18.86 -7.30 -9.12
CA ASP A 447 18.59 -8.60 -8.51
C ASP A 447 17.57 -8.41 -7.38
N TRP A 448 16.39 -8.98 -7.54
CA TRP A 448 15.30 -9.06 -6.58
C TRP A 448 15.67 -9.37 -5.11
N MET A 449 16.78 -10.07 -4.83
CA MET A 449 17.20 -10.35 -3.45
C MET A 449 18.22 -9.34 -2.92
N THR A 450 18.92 -8.64 -3.80
CA THR A 450 20.13 -7.88 -3.46
C THR A 450 20.19 -6.48 -4.07
N GLY A 451 19.15 -6.06 -4.78
CA GLY A 451 18.97 -4.74 -5.38
C GLY A 451 19.79 -4.50 -6.64
N LEU A 452 20.01 -3.21 -6.94
CA LEU A 452 20.80 -2.74 -8.08
C LEU A 452 22.29 -3.08 -7.89
N GLN A 453 22.93 -3.63 -8.92
CA GLN A 453 24.31 -4.10 -8.90
C GLN A 453 25.08 -3.71 -10.15
N GLU A 454 26.37 -3.38 -9.96
CA GLU A 454 27.31 -3.33 -11.08
C GLU A 454 27.48 -4.69 -11.74
N LEU A 455 27.71 -4.67 -13.05
CA LEU A 455 28.03 -5.87 -13.81
C LEU A 455 29.44 -6.38 -13.52
N SER A 456 29.57 -7.71 -13.52
CA SER A 456 30.85 -8.40 -13.51
C SER A 456 31.64 -8.18 -14.80
N ASP A 457 32.95 -8.42 -14.76
CA ASP A 457 33.82 -8.27 -15.94
C ASP A 457 33.40 -9.19 -17.10
N ASP A 458 32.88 -10.38 -16.79
CA ASP A 458 32.37 -11.33 -17.78
C ASP A 458 31.08 -10.82 -18.46
N GLU A 459 30.16 -10.22 -17.68
CA GLU A 459 28.93 -9.60 -18.19
C GLU A 459 29.25 -8.37 -19.06
N LYS A 460 30.16 -7.50 -18.60
CA LYS A 460 30.64 -6.34 -19.38
C LYS A 460 31.29 -6.78 -20.71
N THR A 461 32.08 -7.85 -20.68
CA THR A 461 32.71 -8.41 -21.88
C THR A 461 31.66 -8.99 -22.85
N ALA A 462 30.57 -9.55 -22.33
CA ALA A 462 29.50 -10.10 -23.15
C ALA A 462 28.69 -9.01 -23.89
N ILE A 463 28.39 -7.89 -23.21
CA ILE A 463 27.69 -6.73 -23.78
C ILE A 463 28.54 -6.02 -24.86
N GLY A 464 29.85 -5.94 -24.64
CA GLY A 464 30.77 -5.32 -25.59
C GLY A 464 30.63 -3.80 -25.66
N GLU A 465 30.79 -3.25 -26.87
CA GLU A 465 30.81 -1.80 -27.11
C GLU A 465 29.40 -1.25 -27.35
N TYR A 466 29.18 0.00 -26.94
CA TYR A 466 27.95 0.75 -27.12
C TYR A 466 28.00 1.56 -28.41
N MET A 467 26.83 1.75 -29.02
CA MET A 467 26.65 2.69 -30.13
C MET A 467 26.07 3.99 -29.60
N VAL A 468 26.71 5.12 -29.92
CA VAL A 468 26.25 6.46 -29.55
C VAL A 468 25.91 7.21 -30.82
N THR A 469 24.69 7.74 -30.92
CA THR A 469 24.29 8.65 -31.99
C THR A 469 24.15 10.04 -31.42
N ALA A 470 24.86 11.02 -31.97
CA ALA A 470 24.81 12.42 -31.51
C ALA A 470 25.02 13.36 -32.69
N ALA A 471 24.25 14.45 -32.77
CA ALA A 471 24.30 15.42 -33.87
C ALA A 471 24.17 14.82 -35.29
N GLY A 472 23.57 13.63 -35.42
CA GLY A 472 23.43 12.91 -36.69
C GLY A 472 24.63 12.05 -37.10
N ASP A 473 25.67 12.01 -36.27
CA ASP A 473 26.84 11.12 -36.43
C ASP A 473 26.72 9.90 -35.49
N GLU A 474 27.31 8.78 -35.92
CA GLU A 474 27.38 7.54 -35.13
C GLU A 474 28.81 7.30 -34.63
N TYR A 475 28.92 6.93 -33.37
CA TYR A 475 30.16 6.62 -32.66
C TYR A 475 30.05 5.23 -32.03
N THR A 476 31.13 4.46 -32.05
CA THR A 476 31.24 3.23 -31.28
C THR A 476 32.13 3.51 -30.08
N SER A 477 31.71 3.09 -28.89
CA SER A 477 32.54 3.25 -27.70
C SER A 477 33.86 2.50 -27.81
N SER A 478 34.80 2.89 -26.95
CA SER A 478 35.96 2.09 -26.59
C SER A 478 36.05 2.10 -25.07
N ASP A 479 36.06 0.92 -24.45
CA ASP A 479 36.05 0.77 -22.97
C ASP A 479 34.90 1.57 -22.30
N GLY A 480 33.73 1.59 -22.96
CA GLY A 480 32.56 2.31 -22.46
C GLY A 480 32.64 3.84 -22.60
N GLN A 481 33.56 4.38 -23.40
CA GLN A 481 33.67 5.83 -23.61
C GLN A 481 33.55 6.23 -25.09
N VAL A 482 32.87 7.35 -25.34
CA VAL A 482 32.85 8.06 -26.61
C VAL A 482 33.22 9.51 -26.38
N THR A 483 34.11 10.06 -27.22
CA THR A 483 34.42 11.49 -27.24
C THR A 483 33.89 12.12 -28.52
N ILE A 484 33.08 13.16 -28.36
CA ILE A 484 32.52 14.00 -29.43
C ILE A 484 33.30 15.32 -29.41
N ASP A 485 34.03 15.59 -30.48
CA ASP A 485 34.81 16.81 -30.65
C ASP A 485 34.04 17.87 -31.47
N ASP A 486 34.53 19.12 -31.42
CA ASP A 486 34.04 20.25 -32.23
C ASP A 486 32.55 20.54 -32.03
N LEU A 487 32.14 20.61 -30.76
CA LEU A 487 30.74 20.80 -30.38
C LEU A 487 30.16 22.10 -30.92
N THR A 488 28.90 22.08 -31.32
CA THR A 488 28.15 23.27 -31.72
C THR A 488 27.33 23.79 -30.54
N ALA A 489 27.29 25.11 -30.34
CA ALA A 489 26.47 25.73 -29.29
C ALA A 489 24.98 25.39 -29.46
N GLY A 490 24.29 25.15 -28.34
CA GLY A 490 22.89 24.73 -28.30
C GLY A 490 22.72 23.40 -27.56
N THR A 491 21.55 22.78 -27.69
CA THR A 491 21.30 21.47 -27.11
C THR A 491 21.90 20.38 -28.00
N LEU A 492 22.76 19.55 -27.43
CA LEU A 492 23.23 18.31 -28.03
C LEU A 492 22.44 17.14 -27.45
N ASP A 493 21.53 16.60 -28.24
CA ASP A 493 20.85 15.34 -27.95
C ASP A 493 21.71 14.17 -28.40
N TYR A 494 21.74 13.12 -27.58
CA TYR A 494 22.44 11.88 -27.88
C TYR A 494 21.63 10.67 -27.44
N GLN A 495 21.79 9.57 -28.16
CA GLN A 495 21.19 8.28 -27.88
C GLN A 495 22.28 7.22 -27.77
N ILE A 496 22.17 6.35 -26.77
CA ILE A 496 23.06 5.21 -26.58
C ILE A 496 22.23 3.95 -26.76
N SER A 497 22.70 3.02 -27.59
CA SER A 497 22.06 1.73 -27.79
C SER A 497 23.08 0.59 -27.71
N ASN A 498 22.60 -0.57 -27.27
CA ASN A 498 23.34 -1.83 -27.33
C ASN A 498 22.34 -2.96 -27.61
N ALA A 499 22.33 -3.43 -28.86
CA ALA A 499 21.37 -4.42 -29.35
C ALA A 499 21.93 -5.84 -29.19
N GLY A 500 21.14 -6.75 -28.61
CA GLY A 500 21.50 -8.15 -28.46
C GLY A 500 21.26 -8.97 -29.73
N GLU A 501 21.83 -10.18 -29.76
CA GLU A 501 21.77 -11.09 -30.92
C GLU A 501 20.34 -11.61 -31.21
N TYR A 502 19.48 -11.64 -30.18
CA TYR A 502 18.18 -12.34 -30.21
C TYR A 502 16.98 -11.40 -30.35
N GLY A 503 17.20 -10.16 -30.80
CA GLY A 503 16.12 -9.21 -31.08
C GLY A 503 15.50 -8.55 -29.85
N TYR A 504 16.27 -8.48 -28.75
CA TYR A 504 16.03 -7.64 -27.58
C TYR A 504 17.33 -6.88 -27.25
N PRO A 505 17.28 -5.72 -26.56
CA PRO A 505 18.48 -4.99 -26.19
C PRO A 505 19.25 -5.69 -25.06
N ASP A 506 20.58 -5.77 -25.15
CA ASP A 506 21.41 -6.21 -24.02
C ASP A 506 21.49 -5.10 -22.97
N VAL A 507 21.44 -3.82 -23.38
CA VAL A 507 21.29 -2.66 -22.49
C VAL A 507 20.18 -1.76 -23.01
N VAL A 508 19.25 -1.36 -22.14
CA VAL A 508 18.13 -0.48 -22.49
C VAL A 508 18.67 0.80 -23.14
N THR A 509 18.01 1.25 -24.20
CA THR A 509 18.36 2.49 -24.90
C THR A 509 18.34 3.66 -23.92
N TYR A 510 19.42 4.44 -23.86
CA TYR A 510 19.47 5.68 -23.11
C TYR A 510 19.36 6.87 -24.07
N LYS A 511 18.61 7.90 -23.67
CA LYS A 511 18.58 9.19 -24.36
C LYS A 511 18.94 10.27 -23.36
N GLY A 512 19.86 11.15 -23.74
CA GLY A 512 20.25 12.29 -22.91
C GLY A 512 20.46 13.53 -23.76
N SER A 513 20.47 14.66 -23.09
CA SER A 513 20.71 15.96 -23.69
C SER A 513 21.71 16.74 -22.84
N VAL A 514 22.61 17.47 -23.49
CA VAL A 514 23.52 18.40 -22.79
C VAL A 514 23.46 19.77 -23.46
N ILE A 515 23.46 20.82 -22.65
CA ILE A 515 23.54 22.19 -23.15
C ILE A 515 25.01 22.51 -23.43
N VAL A 516 25.34 22.77 -24.69
CA VAL A 516 26.64 23.28 -25.13
C VAL A 516 26.60 24.80 -25.13
N GLU A 517 27.36 25.41 -24.23
CA GLU A 517 27.43 26.86 -24.10
C GLU A 517 28.16 27.49 -25.31
N GLU A 518 27.78 28.72 -25.68
CA GLU A 518 28.55 29.47 -26.68
C GLU A 518 30.00 29.67 -26.20
N ASP A 519 30.98 29.53 -27.10
CA ASP A 519 32.36 29.93 -26.83
C ASP A 519 32.44 31.46 -26.71
N THR A 520 32.05 31.99 -25.55
CA THR A 520 32.31 33.38 -25.22
C THR A 520 33.79 33.53 -24.91
N GLN A 521 34.63 33.64 -25.94
CA GLN A 521 35.96 34.17 -25.70
C GLN A 521 35.86 35.57 -25.08
N SER A 522 36.42 35.71 -23.87
CA SER A 522 37.04 36.91 -23.24
C SER A 522 36.26 37.55 -22.07
N PRO A 523 36.91 38.25 -21.09
CA PRO A 523 38.24 38.16 -20.47
C PRO A 523 38.20 37.98 -18.92
N THR A 524 39.29 37.47 -18.32
CA THR A 524 39.70 37.55 -16.89
C THR A 524 38.70 37.21 -15.76
N GLN A 525 38.94 36.06 -15.12
CA GLN A 525 38.81 35.76 -13.67
C GLN A 525 38.10 36.84 -12.82
N THR A 526 36.84 36.58 -12.46
CA THR A 526 36.15 37.26 -11.35
C THR A 526 36.36 36.44 -10.08
N ASP A 527 37.06 37.01 -9.10
CA ASP A 527 37.25 36.41 -7.78
C ASP A 527 35.89 36.18 -7.10
N TYR A 528 35.62 34.95 -6.67
CA TYR A 528 34.51 34.63 -5.75
C TYR A 528 35.07 34.20 -4.41
N ILE A 529 34.28 34.39 -3.35
CA ILE A 529 34.57 33.80 -2.04
C ILE A 529 33.54 32.72 -1.73
N THR A 530 33.92 31.78 -0.88
CA THR A 530 33.02 30.71 -0.44
C THR A 530 32.58 30.96 1.00
N VAL A 531 31.27 30.94 1.24
CA VAL A 531 30.65 31.15 2.56
C VAL A 531 29.68 30.03 2.89
N LYS A 532 29.65 29.60 4.15
CA LYS A 532 28.69 28.61 4.65
C LYS A 532 27.50 29.33 5.27
N ILE A 533 26.31 29.10 4.72
CA ILE A 533 25.08 29.74 5.16
C ILE A 533 24.16 28.69 5.78
N ALA A 534 23.60 29.03 6.94
CA ALA A 534 22.54 28.29 7.60
C ALA A 534 21.47 29.26 8.12
N VAL A 535 20.21 28.91 7.97
CA VAL A 535 19.05 29.63 8.52
C VAL A 535 18.50 28.80 9.67
N VAL A 536 18.42 29.41 10.86
CA VAL A 536 17.94 28.74 12.08
C VAL A 536 16.69 29.45 12.57
N GLY A 537 15.63 28.68 12.77
CA GLY A 537 14.34 29.15 13.24
C GLY A 537 14.36 29.58 14.71
N GLY A 538 13.33 30.32 15.14
CA GLY A 538 13.21 30.85 16.49
C GLY A 538 13.19 29.80 17.61
N ALA A 539 12.88 28.54 17.28
CA ALA A 539 12.94 27.38 18.18
C ALA A 539 14.30 26.67 18.19
N GLY A 540 15.29 27.16 17.42
CA GLY A 540 16.63 26.57 17.32
C GLY A 540 16.76 25.44 16.30
N ASN A 541 15.68 25.11 15.57
CA ASN A 541 15.71 24.15 14.48
C ASN A 541 16.34 24.76 13.22
N LEU A 542 17.11 23.95 12.50
CA LEU A 542 17.76 24.32 11.26
C LEU A 542 16.72 24.29 10.14
N LEU A 543 16.42 25.46 9.57
CA LEU A 543 15.42 25.63 8.50
C LEU A 543 16.06 25.53 7.10
N TYR A 544 17.35 25.83 6.99
CA TYR A 544 18.10 25.73 5.74
C TYR A 544 19.61 25.65 6.03
N GLY A 545 20.37 24.90 5.24
CA GLY A 545 21.82 24.75 5.39
C GLY A 545 22.26 23.81 6.55
N PRO A 546 23.56 23.77 6.91
CA PRO A 546 24.65 24.55 6.35
C PRO A 546 25.03 24.07 4.94
N ARG A 547 24.96 24.98 3.96
CA ARG A 547 25.44 24.74 2.60
C ARG A 547 26.51 25.76 2.22
N GLU A 548 27.42 25.33 1.37
CA GLU A 548 28.55 26.12 0.92
C GLU A 548 28.16 26.86 -0.37
N VAL A 549 28.19 28.19 -0.33
CA VAL A 549 27.72 29.05 -1.42
C VAL A 549 28.88 29.91 -1.92
N LYS A 550 29.03 29.99 -3.24
CA LYS A 550 29.98 30.90 -3.90
C LYS A 550 29.30 32.27 -4.07
N VAL A 551 29.96 33.30 -3.57
CA VAL A 551 29.53 34.69 -3.64
C VAL A 551 30.46 35.44 -4.58
N TYR A 552 29.90 36.01 -5.63
CA TYR A 552 30.61 36.75 -6.66
C TYR A 552 30.47 38.27 -6.40
N ASP A 553 31.48 39.06 -6.79
CA ASP A 553 31.47 40.53 -6.60
C ASP A 553 30.37 41.23 -7.44
N SER A 554 29.74 40.51 -8.37
CA SER A 554 28.65 40.96 -9.23
C SER A 554 27.25 40.63 -8.73
N ASP A 555 27.12 39.89 -7.63
CA ASP A 555 25.81 39.49 -7.11
C ASP A 555 25.07 40.70 -6.52
N GLU A 556 23.81 40.93 -6.92
CA GLU A 556 22.90 41.85 -6.24
C GLU A 556 22.00 41.05 -5.27
N TYR A 557 21.99 41.44 -3.98
CA TYR A 557 21.29 40.74 -2.89
C TYR A 557 20.03 41.46 -2.42
#